data_AF-A0A656JI60-F1
#
_entry.id   AF-A0A656JI60-F1
#
_cell.length_a   1.000
_cell.length_b   1.000
_cell.length_c   1.000
_cell.angle_alpha   90.00
_cell.angle_beta   90.00
_cell.angle_gamma   90.00
#
_symmetry.space_group_name_H-M   'P 1'
#
loop_
_entity.id
_entity.type
_entity.pdbx_description
1 polymer ?
#
loop_
_entity_poly.entity_id
_entity_poly.type
_entity_poly.pdbx_seq_one_letter_code
_entity_poly.pdbx_strand_id
1 'polypeptide(L)'
;MTMQLCEVFDLPQPLLEYRPEPLAYPVEALGQILGPAVERMAEVIGVPCAMAAQSVLATAALVAQSHANVHLDGRVYPLSLYMLTVASSGDRKSAVDHLALAAAREWERRQWMLYLEQLKANRAAIRGKHDARELSDPVPPRLIIAEPTIEALIKNLCQGLPSMGLFNDEGGQFLGSSTMSKENQLKAITTLSALWDGSPIDRARSMPGKSLRAYDRRLSLHLMLQPYLANQLLTDRMINGQGILGRCLISWPERLVGRRLYKAVDLTRDTKIQRYQARITALLDKPMSLHNDGSLNPDRLELTSRARTAWIDIHDTIECQSGEFGELAGIQSVAGKAAANVLRIAGVLA
;
A
#
# COMPACT_ATOMS: atom_id res chain seq x y z
N MET A 1 -12.27 -55.48 -52.56
CA MET A 1 -11.19 -54.94 -51.71
C MET A 1 -11.58 -53.52 -51.36
N THR A 2 -12.26 -53.33 -50.23
CA THR A 2 -12.85 -52.05 -49.82
C THR A 2 -11.82 -51.31 -48.98
N MET A 3 -11.26 -50.21 -49.50
CA MET A 3 -10.37 -49.34 -48.75
C MET A 3 -11.18 -48.57 -47.71
N GLN A 4 -10.85 -48.81 -46.44
CA GLN A 4 -11.37 -48.07 -45.30
C GLN A 4 -10.60 -46.75 -45.23
N LEU A 5 -11.29 -45.62 -45.44
CA LEU A 5 -10.74 -44.29 -45.26
C LEU A 5 -10.55 -44.04 -43.76
N CYS A 6 -9.31 -43.92 -43.30
CA CYS A 6 -9.04 -43.41 -41.95
C CYS A 6 -9.48 -41.94 -41.91
N GLU A 7 -10.51 -41.63 -41.14
CA GLU A 7 -10.83 -40.25 -40.76
C GLU A 7 -9.64 -39.65 -40.03
N VAL A 8 -9.12 -38.55 -40.57
CA VAL A 8 -8.08 -37.75 -39.94
C VAL A 8 -8.72 -37.05 -38.76
N PHE A 9 -8.53 -37.59 -37.55
CA PHE A 9 -8.82 -36.85 -36.33
C PHE A 9 -7.83 -35.70 -36.21
N ASP A 10 -8.34 -34.47 -36.19
CA ASP A 10 -7.53 -33.32 -35.78
C ASP A 10 -6.95 -33.59 -34.39
N LEU A 11 -5.66 -33.32 -34.24
CA LEU A 11 -4.99 -33.42 -32.94
C LEU A 11 -5.78 -32.57 -31.93
N PRO A 12 -6.07 -33.08 -30.72
CA PRO A 12 -6.80 -32.31 -29.71
C PRO A 12 -6.07 -30.99 -29.49
N GLN A 13 -6.74 -29.88 -29.80
CA GLN A 13 -6.20 -28.57 -29.49
C GLN A 13 -6.08 -28.50 -27.96
N PRO A 14 -4.90 -28.13 -27.42
CA PRO A 14 -4.78 -27.86 -25.99
C PRO A 14 -5.90 -26.90 -25.60
N LEU A 15 -6.51 -27.08 -24.44
CA LEU A 15 -7.25 -25.98 -23.81
C LEU A 15 -6.23 -24.84 -23.66
N LEU A 16 -6.20 -23.93 -24.63
CA LEU A 16 -5.49 -22.69 -24.49
C LEU A 16 -6.16 -22.04 -23.28
N GLU A 17 -5.43 -21.92 -22.17
CA GLU A 17 -5.84 -21.08 -21.06
C GLU A 17 -6.28 -19.77 -21.68
N TYR A 18 -7.58 -19.48 -21.61
CA TYR A 18 -8.08 -18.18 -22.01
C TYR A 18 -7.39 -17.17 -21.11
N ARG A 19 -6.43 -16.44 -21.67
CA ARG A 19 -5.77 -15.32 -21.02
C ARG A 19 -6.50 -14.08 -21.51
N PRO A 20 -7.45 -13.52 -20.72
CA PRO A 20 -8.07 -12.26 -21.11
C PRO A 20 -6.98 -11.22 -21.34
N GLU A 21 -7.14 -10.40 -22.38
CA GLU A 21 -6.26 -9.26 -22.57
C GLU A 21 -6.33 -8.37 -21.31
N PRO A 22 -5.18 -7.94 -20.76
CA PRO A 22 -5.17 -7.08 -19.59
C PRO A 22 -5.92 -5.79 -19.90
N LEU A 23 -6.85 -5.39 -19.02
CA LEU A 23 -7.47 -4.07 -19.11
C LEU A 23 -6.40 -2.99 -19.01
N ALA A 24 -6.53 -1.95 -19.83
CA ALA A 24 -5.67 -0.77 -19.74
C ALA A 24 -5.83 -0.12 -18.37
N TYR A 25 -4.72 0.24 -17.73
CA TYR A 25 -4.78 0.94 -16.45
C TYR A 25 -5.28 2.39 -16.68
N PRO A 26 -6.29 2.87 -15.93
CA PRO A 26 -6.90 4.19 -16.14
C PRO A 26 -6.02 5.31 -15.56
N VAL A 27 -4.93 5.66 -16.24
CA VAL A 27 -3.94 6.65 -15.77
C VAL A 27 -4.57 8.05 -15.65
N GLU A 28 -5.53 8.36 -16.50
CA GLU A 28 -6.31 9.60 -16.51
C GLU A 28 -7.10 9.81 -15.20
N ALA A 29 -7.52 8.72 -14.54
CA ALA A 29 -8.25 8.78 -13.28
C ALA A 29 -7.35 9.20 -12.10
N LEU A 30 -6.02 9.17 -12.25
CA LEU A 30 -5.06 9.59 -11.23
C LEU A 30 -4.87 11.12 -11.16
N GLY A 31 -5.60 11.87 -11.98
CA GLY A 31 -5.59 13.32 -11.97
C GLY A 31 -4.27 13.94 -12.44
N GLN A 32 -4.15 15.26 -12.27
CA GLN A 32 -3.12 16.07 -12.94
C GLN A 32 -1.73 16.03 -12.29
N ILE A 33 -1.58 15.39 -11.13
CA ILE A 33 -0.31 15.28 -10.42
C ILE A 33 0.23 13.85 -10.54
N LEU A 34 -0.56 12.85 -10.15
CA LEU A 34 -0.11 11.46 -10.12
C LEU A 34 -0.07 10.85 -11.54
N GLY A 35 -1.10 11.09 -12.36
CA GLY A 35 -1.20 10.55 -13.72
C GLY A 35 0.01 10.87 -14.60
N PRO A 36 0.36 12.16 -14.80
CA PRO A 36 1.53 12.54 -15.59
C PRO A 36 2.85 11.97 -15.05
N ALA A 37 2.99 11.81 -13.73
CA ALA A 37 4.17 11.18 -13.16
C ALA A 37 4.22 9.68 -13.49
N VAL A 38 3.08 8.96 -13.37
CA VAL A 38 2.95 7.56 -13.76
C VAL A 38 3.32 7.34 -15.23
N GLU A 39 2.79 8.16 -16.14
CA GLU A 39 3.12 8.08 -17.56
C GLU A 39 4.63 8.18 -17.79
N ARG A 40 5.27 9.18 -17.18
CA ARG A 40 6.72 9.42 -17.38
C ARG A 40 7.58 8.34 -16.76
N MET A 41 7.22 7.86 -15.56
CA MET A 41 7.91 6.73 -14.94
C MET A 41 7.78 5.47 -15.78
N ALA A 42 6.57 5.12 -16.21
CA ALA A 42 6.30 3.97 -17.05
C ALA A 42 7.06 4.05 -18.38
N GLU A 43 6.99 5.21 -19.03
CA GLU A 43 7.61 5.47 -20.32
C GLU A 43 9.13 5.36 -20.28
N VAL A 44 9.79 6.02 -19.31
CA VAL A 44 11.25 6.14 -19.25
C VAL A 44 11.90 4.95 -18.58
N ILE A 45 11.34 4.48 -17.46
CA ILE A 45 11.85 3.28 -16.76
C ILE A 45 11.49 2.03 -17.56
N GLY A 46 10.48 2.06 -18.42
CA GLY A 46 10.06 0.90 -19.22
C GLY A 46 9.39 -0.16 -18.35
N VAL A 47 8.44 0.26 -17.52
CA VAL A 47 7.55 -0.59 -16.73
C VAL A 47 6.09 -0.39 -17.15
N PRO A 48 5.20 -1.37 -16.92
CA PRO A 48 3.77 -1.19 -17.17
C PRO A 48 3.19 -0.04 -16.36
N CYS A 49 2.23 0.70 -16.93
CA CYS A 49 1.54 1.80 -16.26
C CYS A 49 0.95 1.38 -14.91
N ALA A 50 0.37 0.18 -14.82
CA ALA A 50 -0.20 -0.32 -13.57
C ALA A 50 0.85 -0.51 -12.45
N MET A 51 2.10 -0.87 -12.80
CA MET A 51 3.18 -0.99 -11.81
C MET A 51 3.63 0.39 -11.33
N ALA A 52 3.81 1.34 -12.25
CA ALA A 52 4.14 2.72 -11.88
C ALA A 52 3.02 3.37 -11.05
N ALA A 53 1.76 3.14 -11.41
CA ALA A 53 0.61 3.63 -10.68
C ALA A 53 0.52 3.05 -9.26
N GLN A 54 0.84 1.77 -9.07
CA GLN A 54 0.89 1.14 -7.75
C GLN A 54 1.91 1.84 -6.84
N SER A 55 3.15 2.05 -7.30
CA SER A 55 4.18 2.79 -6.55
C SER A 55 3.79 4.24 -6.24
N VAL A 56 3.26 4.96 -7.24
CA VAL A 56 2.87 6.38 -7.09
C VAL A 56 1.68 6.53 -6.14
N LEU A 57 0.64 5.72 -6.31
CA LEU A 57 -0.57 5.80 -5.47
C LEU A 57 -0.30 5.30 -4.04
N ALA A 58 0.54 4.28 -3.86
CA ALA A 58 0.99 3.86 -2.53
C ALA A 58 1.73 4.99 -1.81
N THR A 59 2.63 5.69 -2.51
CA THR A 59 3.37 6.82 -1.93
C THR A 59 2.44 7.98 -1.61
N ALA A 60 1.45 8.27 -2.46
CA ALA A 60 0.43 9.27 -2.19
C ALA A 60 -0.39 8.93 -0.92
N ALA A 61 -0.80 7.67 -0.77
CA ALA A 61 -1.50 7.20 0.43
C ALA A 61 -0.63 7.32 1.70
N LEU A 62 0.65 6.94 1.61
CA LEU A 62 1.62 7.05 2.72
C LEU A 62 1.67 8.48 3.29
N VAL A 63 1.69 9.48 2.41
CA VAL A 63 1.82 10.88 2.83
C VAL A 63 0.47 11.54 3.12
N ALA A 64 -0.64 11.04 2.58
CA ALA A 64 -1.98 11.59 2.82
C ALA A 64 -2.65 11.05 4.09
N GLN A 65 -2.38 9.79 4.46
CA GLN A 65 -3.10 9.08 5.54
C GLN A 65 -3.01 9.73 6.92
N SER A 66 -2.00 10.56 7.18
CA SER A 66 -1.88 11.32 8.43
C SER A 66 -2.72 12.58 8.48
N HIS A 67 -3.23 13.06 7.34
CA HIS A 67 -3.85 14.37 7.25
C HIS A 67 -5.36 14.33 7.14
N ALA A 68 -5.95 13.25 6.64
CA ALA A 68 -7.39 13.17 6.47
C ALA A 68 -7.96 11.76 6.62
N ASN A 69 -9.26 11.68 6.89
CA ASN A 69 -10.09 10.49 6.68
C ASN A 69 -11.36 10.87 5.90
N VAL A 70 -11.86 9.96 5.07
CA VAL A 70 -13.18 10.12 4.47
C VAL A 70 -14.25 9.78 5.49
N HIS A 71 -15.28 10.62 5.57
CA HIS A 71 -16.45 10.43 6.42
C HIS A 71 -17.69 10.22 5.56
N LEU A 72 -18.43 9.17 5.86
CA LEU A 72 -19.71 8.87 5.22
C LEU A 72 -20.64 8.21 6.24
N ASP A 73 -21.80 8.83 6.47
CA ASP A 73 -22.89 8.31 7.31
C ASP A 73 -22.43 7.83 8.71
N GLY A 74 -21.59 8.64 9.35
CA GLY A 74 -21.04 8.35 10.69
C GLY A 74 -19.88 7.33 10.70
N ARG A 75 -19.50 6.78 9.56
CA ARG A 75 -18.35 5.88 9.40
C ARG A 75 -17.12 6.67 8.96
N VAL A 76 -15.95 6.17 9.37
CA VAL A 76 -14.64 6.74 9.06
C VAL A 76 -13.86 5.77 8.20
N TYR A 77 -13.27 6.27 7.12
CA TYR A 77 -12.45 5.52 6.19
C TYR A 77 -11.05 6.14 6.12
N PRO A 78 -10.03 5.50 6.73
CA PRO A 78 -8.64 5.94 6.62
C PRO A 78 -8.16 5.96 5.18
N LEU A 79 -7.31 6.93 4.82
CA LEU A 79 -6.73 7.00 3.46
C LEU A 79 -5.59 5.99 3.22
N SER A 80 -5.33 5.12 4.18
CA SER A 80 -4.37 4.03 4.07
C SER A 80 -4.76 3.05 2.96
N LEU A 81 -3.85 2.84 2.00
CA LEU A 81 -4.01 1.88 0.91
C LEU A 81 -3.05 0.70 1.05
N TYR A 82 -3.54 -0.51 0.76
CA TYR A 82 -2.73 -1.71 0.65
C TYR A 82 -2.62 -2.08 -0.83
N MET A 83 -1.41 -2.06 -1.35
CA MET A 83 -1.07 -2.13 -2.76
C MET A 83 -0.20 -3.37 -2.97
N LEU A 84 -0.63 -4.29 -3.84
CA LEU A 84 0.09 -5.55 -4.08
C LEU A 84 0.34 -5.72 -5.58
N THR A 85 1.60 -5.71 -5.99
CA THR A 85 1.99 -5.84 -7.40
C THR A 85 2.69 -7.16 -7.65
N VAL A 86 2.20 -7.95 -8.60
CA VAL A 86 2.90 -9.17 -9.04
C VAL A 86 3.90 -8.79 -10.12
N ALA A 87 5.19 -9.01 -9.86
CA ALA A 87 6.26 -8.70 -10.80
C ALA A 87 7.50 -9.58 -10.60
N SER A 88 8.08 -10.02 -11.70
CA SER A 88 9.22 -10.95 -11.73
C SER A 88 10.54 -10.26 -11.43
N SER A 89 11.58 -11.06 -11.20
CA SER A 89 12.95 -10.55 -11.17
C SER A 89 13.29 -9.87 -12.50
N GLY A 90 13.99 -8.74 -12.41
CA GLY A 90 14.35 -7.92 -13.56
C GLY A 90 13.22 -7.05 -14.11
N ASP A 91 12.01 -7.03 -13.53
CA ASP A 91 10.89 -6.21 -14.04
C ASP A 91 11.02 -4.70 -13.71
N ARG A 92 12.18 -4.26 -13.19
CA ARG A 92 12.50 -2.88 -12.78
C ARG A 92 11.61 -2.34 -11.64
N LYS A 93 11.04 -3.25 -10.84
CA LYS A 93 10.32 -3.04 -9.58
C LYS A 93 10.98 -1.99 -8.67
N SER A 94 12.22 -2.24 -8.29
CA SER A 94 13.01 -1.37 -7.40
C SER A 94 13.24 0.01 -7.99
N ALA A 95 13.41 0.11 -9.31
CA ALA A 95 13.70 1.38 -9.97
C ALA A 95 12.50 2.33 -9.92
N VAL A 96 11.29 1.81 -10.20
CA VAL A 96 10.07 2.63 -10.13
C VAL A 96 9.69 2.97 -8.69
N ASP A 97 9.82 2.02 -7.76
CA ASP A 97 9.51 2.25 -6.34
C ASP A 97 10.47 3.28 -5.72
N HIS A 98 11.77 3.19 -6.03
CA HIS A 98 12.76 4.15 -5.54
C HIS A 98 12.46 5.58 -6.01
N LEU A 99 12.06 5.76 -7.27
CA LEU A 99 11.73 7.08 -7.80
C LEU A 99 10.42 7.63 -7.21
N ALA A 100 9.40 6.78 -7.07
CA ALA A 100 8.13 7.17 -6.46
C ALA A 100 8.30 7.62 -5.00
N LEU A 101 9.15 6.92 -4.24
CA LEU A 101 9.45 7.22 -2.83
C LEU A 101 10.55 8.26 -2.60
N ALA A 102 11.21 8.76 -3.65
CA ALA A 102 12.42 9.59 -3.51
C ALA A 102 12.24 10.76 -2.54
N ALA A 103 11.13 11.51 -2.69
CA ALA A 103 10.78 12.63 -1.80
C ALA A 103 10.54 12.20 -0.35
N ALA A 104 9.89 11.05 -0.13
CA ALA A 104 9.62 10.52 1.20
C ALA A 104 10.90 10.02 1.90
N ARG A 105 11.79 9.36 1.17
CA ARG A 105 13.09 8.92 1.69
C ARG A 105 14.02 10.10 2.01
N GLU A 106 14.00 11.15 1.18
CA GLU A 106 14.74 12.37 1.46
C GLU A 106 14.20 13.08 2.71
N TRP A 107 12.88 13.20 2.84
CA TRP A 107 12.27 13.72 4.05
C TRP A 107 12.67 12.92 5.30
N GLU A 108 12.55 11.59 5.25
CA GLU A 108 12.91 10.72 6.38
C GLU A 108 14.38 10.89 6.76
N ARG A 109 15.29 10.97 5.78
CA ARG A 109 16.72 11.25 5.99
C ARG A 109 16.93 12.58 6.73
N ARG A 110 16.27 13.66 6.28
CA ARG A 110 16.34 14.97 6.95
C ARG A 110 15.85 14.91 8.39
N GLN A 111 14.69 14.29 8.63
CA GLN A 111 14.14 14.14 9.98
C GLN A 111 15.05 13.30 10.87
N TRP A 112 15.68 12.26 10.33
CA TRP A 112 16.58 11.40 11.09
C TRP A 112 17.83 12.16 11.58
N MET A 113 18.38 13.07 10.76
CA MET A 113 19.48 13.93 11.18
C MET A 113 19.08 14.83 12.35
N LEU A 114 17.93 15.51 12.24
CA LEU A 114 17.37 16.35 13.32
C LEU A 114 17.12 15.54 14.61
N TYR A 115 16.58 14.33 14.46
CA TYR A 115 16.35 13.42 15.58
C TYR A 115 17.66 13.04 16.30
N LEU A 116 18.73 12.71 15.56
CA LEU A 116 20.02 12.36 16.17
C LEU A 116 20.66 13.53 16.91
N GLU A 117 20.55 14.74 16.36
CA GLU A 117 21.01 15.97 17.01
C GLU A 117 20.24 16.22 18.31
N GLN A 118 18.91 16.15 18.27
CA GLN A 118 18.06 16.33 19.45
C GLN A 118 18.32 15.25 20.51
N LEU A 119 18.49 13.99 20.10
CA LEU A 119 18.78 12.88 21.00
C LEU A 119 20.12 13.10 21.72
N LYS A 120 21.14 13.55 20.99
CA LYS A 120 22.46 13.88 21.56
C LYS A 120 22.35 15.03 22.56
N ALA A 121 21.61 16.09 22.22
CA ALA A 121 21.39 17.24 23.09
C ALA A 121 20.65 16.86 24.38
N ASN A 122 19.53 16.14 24.27
CA ASN A 122 18.73 15.69 25.43
C ASN A 122 19.56 14.81 26.36
N ARG A 123 20.32 13.85 25.82
CA ARG A 123 21.18 12.97 26.62
C ARG A 123 22.33 13.69 27.30
N ALA A 124 22.91 14.72 26.67
CA ALA A 124 23.93 15.55 27.28
C ALA A 124 23.36 16.38 28.44
N ALA A 125 22.18 16.98 28.25
CA ALA A 125 21.49 17.76 29.28
C ALA A 125 21.12 16.91 30.51
N ILE A 126 20.63 15.68 30.31
CA ILE A 126 20.31 14.73 31.39
C ILE A 126 21.55 14.37 32.22
N ARG A 127 22.72 14.21 31.59
CA ARG A 127 23.99 13.92 32.29
C ARG A 127 24.52 15.11 33.10
N GLY A 128 24.14 16.33 32.74
CA GLY A 128 24.62 17.59 33.34
C GLY A 128 23.93 18.04 34.64
N LYS A 129 23.02 17.24 35.23
CA LYS A 129 22.25 17.56 36.46
C LYS A 129 21.34 18.81 36.38
N HIS A 130 20.88 19.20 35.20
CA HIS A 130 19.67 20.03 35.09
C HIS A 130 18.43 19.15 35.27
N ASP A 131 17.34 19.72 35.79
CA ASP A 131 16.07 19.03 36.11
C ASP A 131 15.67 18.00 35.04
N ALA A 132 16.06 16.74 35.27
CA ALA A 132 15.91 15.64 34.32
C ALA A 132 14.45 15.18 34.15
N ARG A 133 13.50 15.90 34.75
CA ARG A 133 12.08 15.52 34.81
C ARG A 133 11.29 15.90 33.56
N GLU A 134 11.81 16.79 32.70
CA GLU A 134 11.08 17.26 31.50
C GLU A 134 11.66 16.82 30.15
N LEU A 135 12.90 16.33 30.10
CA LEU A 135 13.55 15.95 28.84
C LEU A 135 13.37 14.45 28.56
N SER A 136 12.41 14.11 27.70
CA SER A 136 12.26 12.75 27.15
C SER A 136 13.14 12.54 25.91
N ASP A 137 13.47 11.28 25.61
CA ASP A 137 14.09 10.94 24.31
C ASP A 137 13.10 11.35 23.18
N PRO A 138 13.58 11.99 22.10
CA PRO A 138 12.72 12.35 20.97
C PRO A 138 12.16 11.11 20.27
N VAL A 139 11.09 11.29 19.50
CA VAL A 139 10.44 10.21 18.76
C VAL A 139 11.24 9.91 17.48
N PRO A 140 11.63 8.63 17.21
CA PRO A 140 12.30 8.27 15.97
C PRO A 140 11.38 8.52 14.76
N PRO A 141 11.83 9.27 13.73
CA PRO A 141 10.99 9.66 12.60
C PRO A 141 10.95 8.58 11.52
N ARG A 142 10.63 7.35 11.91
CA ARG A 142 10.56 6.22 10.97
C ARG A 142 9.23 6.25 10.22
N LEU A 143 9.27 6.71 8.98
CA LEU A 143 8.15 6.78 8.05
C LEU A 143 8.01 5.49 7.24
N ILE A 144 9.11 4.93 6.75
CA ILE A 144 9.12 3.74 5.88
C ILE A 144 9.83 2.58 6.57
N ILE A 145 9.24 1.39 6.45
CA ILE A 145 9.81 0.14 6.93
C ILE A 145 9.66 -0.93 5.84
N ALA A 146 10.69 -1.75 5.64
CA ALA A 146 10.69 -2.76 4.57
C ALA A 146 10.37 -4.16 5.08
N GLU A 147 11.00 -4.57 6.18
CA GLU A 147 10.94 -5.95 6.68
C GLU A 147 10.85 -6.01 8.22
N PRO A 148 9.79 -5.47 8.84
CA PRO A 148 9.61 -5.62 10.27
C PRO A 148 9.04 -6.99 10.63
N THR A 149 9.34 -7.47 11.84
CA THR A 149 8.44 -8.42 12.51
C THR A 149 7.14 -7.72 12.89
N ILE A 150 6.06 -8.47 13.14
CA ILE A 150 4.78 -7.88 13.58
C ILE A 150 4.92 -7.15 14.91
N GLU A 151 5.74 -7.67 15.82
CA GLU A 151 6.05 -7.04 17.11
C GLU A 151 6.80 -5.73 16.90
N ALA A 152 7.78 -5.70 15.99
CA ALA A 152 8.51 -4.50 15.66
C ALA A 152 7.59 -3.46 15.02
N LEU A 153 6.72 -3.85 14.08
CA LEU A 153 5.74 -2.96 13.46
C LEU A 153 4.82 -2.33 14.51
N ILE A 154 4.22 -3.15 15.38
CA ILE A 154 3.34 -2.70 16.46
C ILE A 154 4.09 -1.75 17.41
N LYS A 155 5.32 -2.09 17.79
CA LYS A 155 6.13 -1.24 18.67
C LYS A 155 6.41 0.13 18.04
N ASN A 156 6.76 0.16 16.75
CA ASN A 156 6.99 1.42 16.03
C ASN A 156 5.71 2.26 15.94
N LEU A 157 4.54 1.67 15.67
CA LEU A 157 3.29 2.43 15.62
C LEU A 157 2.84 2.96 17.00
N CYS A 158 3.17 2.26 18.09
CA CYS A 158 2.85 2.69 19.45
C CYS A 158 3.82 3.74 20.02
N GLN A 159 5.09 3.70 19.62
CA GLN A 159 6.17 4.50 20.25
C GLN A 159 6.85 5.49 19.29
N GLY A 160 6.59 5.36 17.99
CA GLY A 160 7.15 6.15 16.90
C GLY A 160 6.12 7.09 16.30
N LEU A 161 6.28 7.38 15.01
CA LEU A 161 5.31 8.15 14.23
C LEU A 161 3.96 7.43 14.18
N PRO A 162 2.83 8.16 14.24
CA PRO A 162 1.51 7.54 14.20
C PRO A 162 1.06 7.13 12.78
N SER A 163 1.85 7.48 11.76
CA SER A 163 1.64 7.15 10.35
C SER A 163 2.91 6.54 9.78
N MET A 164 2.79 5.36 9.15
CA MET A 164 3.92 4.64 8.56
C MET A 164 3.55 3.96 7.23
N GLY A 165 4.57 3.58 6.49
CA GLY A 165 4.48 2.78 5.27
C GLY A 165 5.28 1.50 5.38
N LEU A 166 4.68 0.36 5.04
CA LEU A 166 5.37 -0.90 4.80
C LEU A 166 5.62 -1.05 3.29
N PHE A 167 6.85 -0.78 2.84
CA PHE A 167 7.21 -0.78 1.41
C PHE A 167 8.33 -1.79 1.14
N ASN A 168 8.06 -2.78 0.29
CA ASN A 168 9.03 -3.82 -0.04
C ASN A 168 8.84 -4.34 -1.48
N ASP A 169 9.88 -4.22 -2.29
CA ASP A 169 9.95 -4.62 -3.70
C ASP A 169 10.35 -6.11 -3.91
N GLU A 170 10.66 -6.81 -2.83
CA GLU A 170 11.00 -8.23 -2.74
C GLU A 170 10.05 -9.01 -1.80
N GLY A 171 8.86 -8.47 -1.53
CA GLY A 171 7.93 -8.71 -0.41
C GLY A 171 7.42 -10.13 -0.11
N GLY A 172 8.10 -11.19 -0.55
CA GLY A 172 7.83 -12.56 -0.17
C GLY A 172 8.00 -12.86 1.32
N GLN A 173 8.92 -12.18 2.01
CA GLN A 173 9.27 -12.56 3.38
C GLN A 173 8.21 -12.24 4.44
N PHE A 174 7.41 -11.18 4.24
CA PHE A 174 6.51 -10.68 5.29
C PHE A 174 5.11 -11.31 5.27
N LEU A 175 4.61 -11.72 4.10
CA LEU A 175 3.26 -12.32 3.95
C LEU A 175 3.24 -13.78 3.51
N GLY A 176 4.35 -14.29 2.97
CA GLY A 176 4.36 -15.57 2.25
C GLY A 176 5.70 -16.30 2.29
N SER A 177 6.57 -16.03 3.27
CA SER A 177 7.79 -16.79 3.38
C SER A 177 7.43 -18.21 3.80
N SER A 178 7.93 -19.21 3.08
CA SER A 178 7.83 -20.62 3.45
C SER A 178 8.51 -20.92 4.80
N THR A 179 9.27 -19.97 5.33
CA THR A 179 9.97 -20.03 6.62
C THR A 179 9.13 -19.47 7.78
N MET A 180 8.03 -18.77 7.53
CA MET A 180 7.13 -18.30 8.60
C MET A 180 6.24 -19.45 9.08
N SER A 181 6.07 -19.56 10.41
CA SER A 181 5.05 -20.44 10.96
C SER A 181 3.66 -19.95 10.56
N LYS A 182 2.72 -20.88 10.38
CA LYS A 182 1.30 -20.56 10.09
C LYS A 182 0.71 -19.61 11.15
N GLU A 183 1.11 -19.76 12.40
CA GLU A 183 0.70 -18.88 13.50
C GLU A 183 1.18 -17.44 13.30
N ASN A 184 2.46 -17.24 12.94
CA ASN A 184 3.01 -15.91 12.67
C ASN A 184 2.37 -15.27 11.44
N GLN A 185 2.08 -16.06 10.41
CA GLN A 185 1.38 -15.59 9.22
C GLN A 185 -0.05 -15.12 9.55
N LEU A 186 -0.80 -15.91 10.33
CA LEU A 186 -2.15 -15.54 10.77
C LEU A 186 -2.13 -14.26 11.64
N LYS A 187 -1.14 -14.15 12.54
CA LYS A 187 -0.93 -12.96 13.36
C LYS A 187 -0.64 -11.72 12.52
N ALA A 188 0.19 -11.87 11.48
CA ALA A 188 0.49 -10.80 10.53
C ALA A 188 -0.77 -10.34 9.80
N ILE A 189 -1.48 -11.27 9.16
CA ILE A 189 -2.70 -11.01 8.39
C ILE A 189 -3.78 -10.33 9.25
N THR A 190 -4.00 -10.82 10.46
CA THR A 190 -4.99 -10.25 11.39
C THR A 190 -4.60 -8.84 11.81
N THR A 191 -3.31 -8.63 12.12
CA THR A 191 -2.80 -7.30 12.51
C THR A 191 -2.92 -6.30 11.36
N LEU A 192 -2.53 -6.69 10.14
CA LEU A 192 -2.63 -5.83 8.97
C LEU A 192 -4.08 -5.50 8.61
N SER A 193 -4.99 -6.46 8.71
CA SER A 193 -6.42 -6.24 8.47
C SER A 193 -6.99 -5.23 9.46
N ALA A 194 -6.67 -5.37 10.74
CA ALA A 194 -7.08 -4.43 11.79
C ALA A 194 -6.52 -3.01 11.55
N LEU A 195 -5.24 -2.90 11.19
CA LEU A 195 -4.61 -1.62 10.87
C LEU A 195 -5.24 -0.95 9.64
N TRP A 196 -5.57 -1.73 8.61
CA TRP A 196 -6.27 -1.20 7.45
C TRP A 196 -7.67 -0.69 7.83
N ASP A 197 -8.40 -1.41 8.70
CA ASP A 197 -9.71 -0.98 9.19
C ASP A 197 -9.61 0.27 10.10
N GLY A 198 -8.40 0.70 10.49
CA GLY A 198 -8.19 1.80 11.45
C GLY A 198 -8.47 1.41 12.89
N SER A 199 -8.50 0.11 13.20
CA SER A 199 -8.78 -0.39 14.54
C SER A 199 -7.64 -0.05 15.50
N PRO A 200 -7.93 0.21 16.79
CA PRO A 200 -6.91 0.44 17.79
C PRO A 200 -5.95 -0.73 17.91
N ILE A 201 -4.68 -0.41 18.17
CA ILE A 201 -3.70 -1.41 18.58
C ILE A 201 -3.93 -1.70 20.05
N ASP A 202 -4.22 -2.95 20.37
CA ASP A 202 -4.27 -3.45 21.75
C ASP A 202 -3.51 -4.77 21.85
N ARG A 203 -2.42 -4.76 22.63
CA ARG A 203 -1.60 -5.94 22.91
C ARG A 203 -1.31 -6.03 24.41
N ALA A 204 -2.07 -6.91 25.07
CA ALA A 204 -1.78 -7.35 26.43
C ALA A 204 -0.51 -8.21 26.46
N ARG A 205 0.44 -7.89 27.35
CA ARG A 205 1.68 -8.65 27.59
C ARG A 205 2.59 -8.88 26.36
N SER A 206 2.73 -7.88 25.49
CA SER A 206 3.63 -7.98 24.33
C SER A 206 5.13 -7.95 24.68
N MET A 207 5.48 -7.48 25.89
CA MET A 207 6.80 -7.57 26.53
C MET A 207 6.61 -7.73 28.06
N PRO A 208 7.63 -8.20 28.82
CA PRO A 208 7.55 -8.25 30.28
C PRO A 208 7.18 -6.87 30.85
N GLY A 209 5.99 -6.76 31.46
CA GLY A 209 5.57 -5.59 32.25
C GLY A 209 4.99 -4.38 31.50
N LYS A 210 4.79 -4.39 30.17
CA LYS A 210 4.17 -3.25 29.44
C LYS A 210 3.12 -3.70 28.43
N SER A 211 1.87 -3.23 28.61
CA SER A 211 0.83 -3.28 27.55
C SER A 211 1.13 -2.22 26.50
N LEU A 212 0.93 -2.58 25.23
CA LEU A 212 0.99 -1.62 24.12
C LEU A 212 -0.43 -1.29 23.69
N ARG A 213 -0.78 0.00 23.74
CA ARG A 213 -2.07 0.51 23.31
C ARG A 213 -1.86 1.80 22.52
N ALA A 214 -2.48 1.88 21.36
CA ALA A 214 -2.40 3.07 20.51
C ALA A 214 -3.68 3.21 19.66
N TYR A 215 -4.17 4.43 19.56
CA TYR A 215 -5.33 4.80 18.75
C TYR A 215 -4.89 5.57 17.51
N ASP A 216 -5.79 5.60 16.52
CA ASP A 216 -5.65 6.32 15.26
C ASP A 216 -4.26 6.26 14.64
N ARG A 217 -3.75 5.04 14.51
CA ARG A 217 -2.52 4.76 13.77
C ARG A 217 -2.86 4.46 12.32
N ARG A 218 -1.94 4.78 11.42
CA ARG A 218 -2.12 4.63 9.98
C ARG A 218 -0.96 3.84 9.40
N LEU A 219 -1.29 2.84 8.59
CA LEU A 219 -0.31 2.02 7.89
C LEU A 219 -0.75 1.94 6.43
N SER A 220 0.09 2.41 5.51
CA SER A 220 -0.04 2.09 4.09
C SER A 220 0.92 0.95 3.77
N LEU A 221 0.56 0.10 2.80
CA LEU A 221 1.31 -1.10 2.46
C LEU A 221 1.53 -1.13 0.96
N HIS A 222 2.76 -1.40 0.53
CA HIS A 222 3.12 -1.62 -0.86
C HIS A 222 4.10 -2.77 -0.97
N LEU A 223 3.63 -3.89 -1.52
CA LEU A 223 4.42 -5.10 -1.65
C LEU A 223 4.48 -5.52 -3.11
N MET A 224 5.70 -5.77 -3.60
CA MET A 224 5.88 -6.40 -4.91
C MET A 224 6.31 -7.85 -4.75
N LEU A 225 5.48 -8.77 -5.24
CA LEU A 225 5.66 -10.20 -5.10
C LEU A 225 6.13 -10.83 -6.41
N GLN A 226 7.02 -11.81 -6.31
CA GLN A 226 7.29 -12.67 -7.46
C GLN A 226 6.05 -13.54 -7.77
N PRO A 227 5.83 -13.93 -9.04
CA PRO A 227 4.64 -14.69 -9.45
C PRO A 227 4.37 -15.95 -8.62
N TYR A 228 5.41 -16.70 -8.24
CA TYR A 228 5.22 -17.92 -7.44
C TYR A 228 4.68 -17.61 -6.02
N LEU A 229 5.17 -16.55 -5.38
CA LEU A 229 4.70 -16.09 -4.06
C LEU A 229 3.29 -15.54 -4.14
N ALA A 230 3.00 -14.76 -5.19
CA ALA A 230 1.66 -14.28 -5.45
C ALA A 230 0.69 -15.45 -5.61
N ASN A 231 1.05 -16.47 -6.40
CA ASN A 231 0.21 -17.65 -6.57
C ASN A 231 -0.03 -18.39 -5.25
N GLN A 232 1.02 -18.56 -4.43
CA GLN A 232 0.89 -19.15 -3.10
C GLN A 232 -0.04 -18.34 -2.19
N LEU A 233 0.10 -17.01 -2.16
CA LEU A 233 -0.71 -16.12 -1.34
C LEU A 233 -2.19 -16.12 -1.77
N LEU A 234 -2.45 -16.00 -3.08
CA LEU A 234 -3.80 -15.86 -3.64
C LEU A 234 -4.60 -17.17 -3.58
N THR A 235 -3.92 -18.32 -3.60
CA THR A 235 -4.58 -19.64 -3.52
C THR A 235 -4.72 -20.17 -2.09
N ASP A 236 -4.12 -19.50 -1.10
CA ASP A 236 -4.20 -19.93 0.30
C ASP A 236 -5.60 -19.66 0.89
N ARG A 237 -6.32 -20.75 1.18
CA ARG A 237 -7.67 -20.71 1.76
C ARG A 237 -7.73 -20.03 3.13
N MET A 238 -6.67 -20.15 3.94
CA MET A 238 -6.60 -19.50 5.25
C MET A 238 -6.54 -17.99 5.07
N ILE A 239 -5.67 -17.50 4.18
CA ILE A 239 -5.47 -16.08 3.91
C ILE A 239 -6.73 -15.47 3.30
N ASN A 240 -7.34 -16.17 2.34
CA ASN A 240 -8.60 -15.78 1.71
C ASN A 240 -9.73 -15.61 2.75
N GLY A 241 -9.81 -16.52 3.73
CA GLY A 241 -10.81 -16.48 4.79
C GLY A 241 -10.63 -15.35 5.83
N GLN A 242 -9.45 -14.72 5.90
CA GLN A 242 -9.18 -13.64 6.86
C GLN A 242 -9.39 -12.23 6.28
N GLY A 243 -9.78 -12.13 5.00
CA GLY A 243 -10.21 -10.89 4.35
C GLY A 243 -9.09 -9.88 4.05
N ILE A 244 -7.82 -10.21 4.24
CA ILE A 244 -6.71 -9.31 3.90
C ILE A 244 -6.62 -9.06 2.40
N LEU A 245 -6.87 -10.07 1.57
CA LEU A 245 -6.81 -9.91 0.11
C LEU A 245 -7.85 -8.93 -0.40
N GLY A 246 -9.05 -8.90 0.19
CA GLY A 246 -10.05 -7.90 -0.21
C GLY A 246 -9.66 -6.46 0.12
N ARG A 247 -8.77 -6.27 1.09
CA ARG A 247 -8.23 -4.96 1.44
C ARG A 247 -7.08 -4.53 0.52
N CYS A 248 -6.48 -5.46 -0.21
CA CYS A 248 -5.37 -5.22 -1.12
C CYS A 248 -5.86 -4.88 -2.54
N LEU A 249 -5.33 -3.80 -3.10
CA LEU A 249 -5.47 -3.43 -4.50
C LEU A 249 -4.40 -4.17 -5.31
N ILE A 250 -4.77 -5.32 -5.86
CA ILE A 250 -3.87 -6.25 -6.53
C ILE A 250 -3.72 -5.86 -8.00
N SER A 251 -2.48 -5.82 -8.49
CA SER A 251 -2.15 -5.63 -9.90
C SER A 251 -1.21 -6.72 -10.38
N TRP A 252 -1.53 -7.35 -11.51
CA TRP A 252 -0.68 -8.34 -12.18
C TRP A 252 -0.43 -7.90 -13.62
N PRO A 253 0.42 -6.88 -13.84
CA PRO A 253 0.61 -6.31 -15.15
C PRO A 253 1.39 -7.22 -16.10
N GLU A 254 1.28 -6.93 -17.39
CA GLU A 254 2.06 -7.59 -18.44
C GLU A 254 3.57 -7.37 -18.26
N ARG A 255 4.38 -8.27 -18.84
CA ARG A 255 5.83 -8.16 -18.78
C ARG A 255 6.36 -7.44 -20.01
N LEU A 256 7.16 -6.39 -19.80
CA LEU A 256 7.79 -5.61 -20.88
C LEU A 256 9.23 -6.06 -21.20
N VAL A 257 9.68 -7.20 -20.67
CA VAL A 257 11.01 -7.74 -20.93
C VAL A 257 11.19 -7.94 -22.45
N GLY A 258 12.32 -7.48 -22.99
CA GLY A 258 12.59 -7.54 -24.44
C GLY A 258 11.99 -6.41 -25.28
N ARG A 259 11.03 -5.63 -24.76
CA ARG A 259 10.38 -4.51 -25.48
C ARG A 259 10.78 -3.12 -24.97
N ARG A 260 11.51 -3.06 -23.86
CA ARG A 260 11.87 -1.83 -23.14
C ARG A 260 13.29 -1.33 -23.46
N LEU A 261 13.44 -0.62 -24.58
CA LEU A 261 14.71 -0.01 -24.98
C LEU A 261 15.12 1.12 -24.02
N TYR A 262 16.43 1.36 -23.92
CA TYR A 262 16.98 2.44 -23.07
C TYR A 262 16.54 3.80 -23.60
N LYS A 263 16.13 4.70 -22.69
CA LYS A 263 15.79 6.08 -23.01
C LYS A 263 16.74 7.00 -22.26
N ALA A 264 17.47 7.84 -22.99
CA ALA A 264 18.41 8.81 -22.44
C ALA A 264 17.67 10.04 -21.88
N VAL A 265 16.89 9.84 -20.83
CA VAL A 265 16.09 10.88 -20.17
C VAL A 265 16.46 10.94 -18.69
N ASP A 266 16.82 12.13 -18.22
CA ASP A 266 17.03 12.40 -16.81
C ASP A 266 15.69 12.73 -16.12
N LEU A 267 15.12 11.75 -15.42
CA LEU A 267 13.86 11.90 -14.70
C LEU A 267 13.94 12.91 -13.54
N THR A 268 15.14 13.23 -13.04
CA THR A 268 15.29 14.24 -11.97
C THR A 268 15.03 15.66 -12.47
N ARG A 269 15.14 15.87 -13.79
CA ARG A 269 14.89 17.15 -14.48
C ARG A 269 13.54 17.21 -15.18
N ASP A 270 12.77 16.12 -15.12
CA ASP A 270 11.44 16.06 -15.72
C ASP A 270 10.41 16.83 -14.89
N THR A 271 9.73 17.79 -15.51
CA THR A 271 8.81 18.71 -14.81
C THR A 271 7.60 17.99 -14.20
N LYS A 272 7.13 16.90 -14.82
CA LYS A 272 6.01 16.10 -14.30
C LYS A 272 6.44 15.36 -13.02
N ILE A 273 7.65 14.81 -13.02
CA ILE A 273 8.24 14.14 -11.85
C ILE A 273 8.53 15.13 -10.72
N GLN A 274 9.11 16.30 -11.03
CA GLN A 274 9.37 17.34 -10.05
C GLN A 274 8.08 17.85 -9.40
N ARG A 275 7.01 18.05 -10.17
CA ARG A 275 5.70 18.46 -9.64
C ARG A 275 5.13 17.41 -8.67
N TYR A 276 5.23 16.13 -9.02
CA TYR A 276 4.83 15.04 -8.14
C TYR A 276 5.67 15.04 -6.85
N GLN A 277 6.99 15.06 -6.95
CA GLN A 277 7.88 15.05 -5.79
C GLN A 277 7.65 16.26 -4.87
N ALA A 278 7.47 17.45 -5.44
CA ALA A 278 7.15 18.66 -4.69
C ALA A 278 5.83 18.52 -3.92
N ARG A 279 4.80 17.88 -4.51
CA ARG A 279 3.54 17.63 -3.80
C ARG A 279 3.71 16.65 -2.64
N ILE A 280 4.47 15.57 -2.85
CA ILE A 280 4.77 14.59 -1.79
C ILE A 280 5.54 15.26 -0.64
N THR A 281 6.58 16.05 -0.96
CA THR A 281 7.34 16.83 0.03
C THR A 281 6.44 17.82 0.79
N ALA A 282 5.57 18.56 0.08
CA ALA A 282 4.68 19.53 0.71
C ALA A 282 3.69 18.89 1.70
N LEU A 283 3.21 17.67 1.43
CA LEU A 283 2.37 16.93 2.38
C LEU A 283 3.19 16.45 3.59
N LEU A 284 4.39 15.92 3.38
CA LEU A 284 5.27 15.48 4.46
C LEU A 284 5.77 16.61 5.37
N ASP A 285 5.99 17.79 4.82
CA ASP A 285 6.37 18.98 5.60
C ASP A 285 5.16 19.63 6.31
N LYS A 286 3.91 19.26 5.98
CA LYS A 286 2.72 19.68 6.73
C LYS A 286 2.73 18.97 8.09
N PRO A 287 2.62 19.70 9.22
CA PRO A 287 2.58 19.07 10.54
C PRO A 287 1.34 18.16 10.67
N MET A 288 1.53 17.03 11.35
CA MET A 288 0.42 16.12 11.69
C MET A 288 -0.40 16.72 12.83
N SER A 289 -1.72 16.71 12.68
CA SER A 289 -2.65 17.05 13.76
C SER A 289 -2.76 15.86 14.71
N LEU A 290 -2.43 16.05 15.99
CA LEU A 290 -2.35 14.99 16.99
C LEU A 290 -3.20 15.33 18.22
N HIS A 291 -3.80 14.31 18.83
CA HIS A 291 -4.36 14.39 20.17
C HIS A 291 -3.24 14.29 21.24
N ASN A 292 -3.59 14.57 22.51
CA ASN A 292 -2.64 14.56 23.62
C ASN A 292 -2.00 13.17 23.88
N ASP A 293 -2.66 12.09 23.48
CA ASP A 293 -2.15 10.72 23.58
C ASP A 293 -1.26 10.32 22.37
N GLY A 294 -0.98 11.27 21.47
CA GLY A 294 -0.18 11.08 20.26
C GLY A 294 -0.91 10.32 19.15
N SER A 295 -2.21 10.09 19.27
CA SER A 295 -3.05 9.56 18.18
C SER A 295 -3.32 10.64 17.14
N LEU A 296 -3.55 10.24 15.88
CA LEU A 296 -3.85 11.19 14.82
C LEU A 296 -5.23 11.81 15.00
N ASN A 297 -5.34 13.09 14.69
CA ASN A 297 -6.60 13.83 14.59
C ASN A 297 -6.78 14.39 13.16
N PRO A 298 -7.06 13.54 12.16
CA PRO A 298 -7.06 13.93 10.75
C PRO A 298 -8.26 14.80 10.37
N ASP A 299 -8.07 15.62 9.33
CA ASP A 299 -9.12 16.42 8.71
C ASP A 299 -10.26 15.50 8.19
N ARG A 300 -11.50 16.03 8.21
CA ARG A 300 -12.68 15.28 7.79
C ARG A 300 -12.99 15.60 6.33
N LEU A 301 -12.83 14.62 5.44
CA LEU A 301 -13.25 14.73 4.05
C LEU A 301 -14.68 14.21 3.90
N GLU A 302 -15.60 15.10 3.54
CA GLU A 302 -17.00 14.74 3.28
C GLU A 302 -17.27 14.64 1.78
N LEU A 303 -18.17 13.73 1.42
CA LEU A 303 -18.61 13.58 0.04
C LEU A 303 -19.56 14.72 -0.33
N THR A 304 -19.28 15.38 -1.45
CA THR A 304 -20.28 16.22 -2.12
C THR A 304 -21.50 15.37 -2.53
N SER A 305 -22.66 16.00 -2.73
CA SER A 305 -23.87 15.26 -3.12
C SER A 305 -23.67 14.40 -4.37
N ARG A 306 -22.95 14.92 -5.38
CA ARG A 306 -22.61 14.16 -6.60
C ARG A 306 -21.70 12.97 -6.31
N ALA A 307 -20.67 13.15 -5.48
CA ALA A 307 -19.75 12.06 -5.12
C ALA A 307 -20.46 10.98 -4.29
N ARG A 308 -21.40 11.37 -3.42
CA ARG A 308 -22.24 10.43 -2.66
C ARG A 308 -23.10 9.59 -3.59
N THR A 309 -23.83 10.19 -4.53
CA THR A 309 -24.65 9.44 -5.50
C THR A 309 -23.79 8.47 -6.31
N ALA A 310 -22.67 8.92 -6.86
CA ALA A 310 -21.78 8.05 -7.62
C ALA A 310 -21.22 6.88 -6.78
N TRP A 311 -20.91 7.12 -5.50
CA TRP A 311 -20.46 6.07 -4.60
C TRP A 311 -21.56 5.05 -4.29
N ILE A 312 -22.80 5.50 -4.08
CA ILE A 312 -23.96 4.62 -3.87
C ILE A 312 -24.17 3.73 -5.11
N ASP A 313 -24.15 4.31 -6.31
CA ASP A 313 -24.32 3.56 -7.55
C ASP A 313 -23.24 2.49 -7.72
N ILE A 314 -21.97 2.82 -7.40
CA ILE A 314 -20.86 1.86 -7.42
C ILE A 314 -21.04 0.76 -6.37
N HIS A 315 -21.40 1.14 -5.13
CA HIS A 315 -21.63 0.22 -4.03
C HIS A 315 -22.72 -0.80 -4.38
N ASP A 316 -23.88 -0.31 -4.84
CA ASP A 316 -25.04 -1.15 -5.12
C ASP A 316 -24.79 -2.03 -6.36
N THR A 317 -24.06 -1.53 -7.35
CA THR A 317 -23.61 -2.36 -8.50
C THR A 317 -22.72 -3.51 -8.04
N ILE A 318 -21.75 -3.24 -7.15
CA ILE A 318 -20.87 -4.28 -6.59
C ILE A 318 -21.68 -5.30 -5.79
N GLU A 319 -22.62 -4.85 -4.98
CA GLU A 319 -23.49 -5.73 -4.17
C GLU A 319 -24.36 -6.62 -5.06
N CYS A 320 -25.02 -6.05 -6.07
CA CYS A 320 -25.82 -6.81 -7.03
C CYS A 320 -24.98 -7.90 -7.74
N GLN A 321 -23.75 -7.58 -8.14
CA GLN A 321 -22.84 -8.54 -8.78
C GLN A 321 -22.21 -9.55 -7.81
N SER A 322 -22.34 -9.36 -6.50
CA SER A 322 -21.81 -10.27 -5.48
C SER A 322 -22.74 -11.43 -5.12
N GLY A 323 -24.00 -11.37 -5.58
CA GLY A 323 -24.97 -12.46 -5.43
C GLY A 323 -24.54 -13.75 -6.14
N GLU A 324 -25.20 -14.88 -5.82
CA GLU A 324 -24.81 -16.24 -6.25
C GLU A 324 -24.52 -16.40 -7.75
N PHE A 325 -25.20 -15.62 -8.60
CA PHE A 325 -25.08 -15.67 -10.06
C PHE A 325 -24.42 -14.45 -10.69
N GLY A 326 -23.89 -13.53 -9.88
CA GLY A 326 -23.22 -12.32 -10.38
C GLY A 326 -21.74 -12.55 -10.71
N GLU A 327 -21.14 -11.61 -11.44
CA GLU A 327 -19.73 -11.72 -11.87
C GLU A 327 -18.73 -11.74 -10.71
N LEU A 328 -19.10 -11.14 -9.57
CA LEU A 328 -18.24 -11.03 -8.39
C LEU A 328 -18.48 -12.16 -7.36
N ALA A 329 -19.40 -13.10 -7.63
CA ALA A 329 -19.72 -14.21 -6.74
C ALA A 329 -18.47 -15.04 -6.33
N GLY A 330 -17.54 -15.22 -7.27
CA GLY A 330 -16.30 -15.96 -7.03
C GLY A 330 -15.24 -15.19 -6.23
N ILE A 331 -15.43 -13.88 -6.03
CA ILE A 331 -14.45 -12.98 -5.39
C ILE A 331 -15.07 -12.09 -4.31
N GLN A 332 -16.07 -12.62 -3.58
CA GLN A 332 -16.80 -11.91 -2.53
C GLN A 332 -15.92 -11.20 -1.50
N SER A 333 -14.78 -11.80 -1.13
CA SER A 333 -13.81 -11.18 -0.20
C SER A 333 -13.32 -9.81 -0.70
N VAL A 334 -13.06 -9.70 -2.01
CA VAL A 334 -12.64 -8.46 -2.67
C VAL A 334 -13.81 -7.53 -2.90
N ALA A 335 -14.93 -8.07 -3.41
CA ALA A 335 -16.13 -7.28 -3.68
C ALA A 335 -16.63 -6.54 -2.43
N GLY A 336 -16.70 -7.23 -1.28
CA GLY A 336 -17.16 -6.64 -0.01
C GLY A 336 -16.25 -5.53 0.57
N LYS A 337 -15.07 -5.30 0.00
CA LYS A 337 -14.15 -4.22 0.39
C LYS A 337 -13.93 -3.19 -0.72
N ALA A 338 -14.40 -3.45 -1.94
CA ALA A 338 -14.19 -2.60 -3.10
C ALA A 338 -14.80 -1.19 -2.91
N ALA A 339 -16.05 -1.09 -2.44
CA ALA A 339 -16.68 0.21 -2.19
C ALA A 339 -15.94 1.05 -1.14
N ALA A 340 -15.34 0.41 -0.12
CA ALA A 340 -14.50 1.10 0.85
C ALA A 340 -13.19 1.57 0.21
N ASN A 341 -12.55 0.74 -0.63
CA ASN A 341 -11.35 1.13 -1.38
C ASN A 341 -11.60 2.31 -2.31
N VAL A 342 -12.77 2.40 -2.94
CA VAL A 342 -13.16 3.57 -3.77
C VAL A 342 -13.10 4.87 -2.95
N LEU A 343 -13.65 4.87 -1.74
CA LEU A 343 -13.58 6.05 -0.86
C LEU A 343 -12.14 6.40 -0.49
N ARG A 344 -11.32 5.40 -0.18
CA ARG A 344 -9.92 5.63 0.20
C ARG A 344 -9.11 6.21 -0.96
N ILE A 345 -9.26 5.65 -2.15
CA ILE A 345 -8.60 6.15 -3.37
C ILE A 345 -9.07 7.59 -3.63
N ALA A 346 -10.38 7.84 -3.59
CA ALA A 346 -10.93 9.19 -3.79
C ALA A 346 -10.37 10.20 -2.78
N GLY A 347 -10.26 9.82 -1.50
CA GLY A 347 -9.70 10.67 -0.46
C GLY A 347 -8.19 10.89 -0.57
N VAL A 348 -7.43 9.94 -1.12
CA VAL A 348 -6.01 10.14 -1.45
C VAL A 348 -5.83 11.13 -2.61
N LEU A 349 -6.77 11.16 -3.55
CA LEU A 349 -6.73 12.03 -4.73
C LEU A 349 -7.25 13.47 -4.50
N ALA A 350 -8.05 13.68 -3.46
CA ALA A 350 -8.68 14.97 -3.12
C ALA A 350 -7.68 16.03 -2.62
#